data_AF-A0A2K9EJV5-F1
#
_entry.id   AF-A0A2K9EJV5-F1
#
_cell.length_a   1.000
_cell.length_b   1.000
_cell.length_c   1.000
_cell.angle_alpha   90.00
_cell.angle_beta   90.00
_cell.angle_gamma   90.00
#
_symmetry.space_group_name_H-M   'P 1'
#
loop_
_entity.id
_entity.type
_entity.pdbx_description
1 polymer ?
#
loop_
_entity_poly.entity_id
_entity_poly.type
_entity_poly.pdbx_seq_one_letter_code
_entity_poly.pdbx_strand_id
1 'polypeptide(L)'
;MQITAAIDEGIATLTVTTVSNSSLLQVNDAGHLADDLEQFLTDPDADAIDRHYRVVPRDFGVSVQTDKGRFMLPWRHIMTAVNGLRA
;
A
#
# COMPACT_ATOMS: atom_id res chain seq x y z
N MET A 1 8.97 -5.19 12.90
CA MET A 1 8.50 -4.38 11.75
C MET A 1 7.00 -4.29 11.88
N GLN A 2 6.46 -3.08 11.86
CA GLN A 2 5.04 -2.78 11.96
C GLN A 2 4.65 -1.94 10.73
N ILE A 3 3.54 -2.29 10.09
CA ILE A 3 2.97 -1.51 9.01
C ILE A 3 1.61 -0.99 9.46
N THR A 4 1.40 0.30 9.28
CA THR A 4 0.11 0.95 9.48
C THR A 4 -0.28 1.68 8.20
N ALA A 5 -1.57 1.71 7.92
CA ALA A 5 -2.14 2.48 6.84
C ALA A 5 -3.34 3.25 7.39
N ALA A 6 -3.52 4.46 6.91
CA ALA A 6 -4.68 5.29 7.22
C ALA A 6 -5.00 6.12 5.99
N ILE A 7 -6.27 6.47 5.79
CA ILE A 7 -6.70 7.42 4.76
C ILE A 7 -7.36 8.61 5.42
N ASP A 8 -7.02 9.81 4.98
CA ASP A 8 -7.63 11.06 5.45
C ASP A 8 -7.84 11.98 4.24
N GLU A 9 -9.06 12.50 4.09
CA GLU A 9 -9.48 13.34 2.95
C GLU A 9 -9.04 12.85 1.56
N GLY A 10 -9.04 11.52 1.34
CA GLY A 10 -8.62 10.90 0.07
C GLY A 10 -7.10 10.73 -0.11
N ILE A 11 -6.30 11.03 0.90
CA ILE A 11 -4.86 10.82 0.92
C ILE A 11 -4.55 9.65 1.86
N ALA A 12 -4.01 8.56 1.30
CA ALA A 12 -3.55 7.44 2.12
C ALA A 12 -2.12 7.66 2.59
N THR A 13 -1.87 7.39 3.87
CA THR A 13 -0.53 7.39 4.46
C THR A 13 -0.16 5.97 4.86
N LEU A 14 0.81 5.39 4.16
CA LEU A 14 1.40 4.10 4.48
C LEU A 14 2.65 4.32 5.33
N THR A 15 2.69 3.79 6.54
CA THR A 15 3.82 3.92 7.45
C THR A 15 4.42 2.56 7.76
N VAL A 16 5.74 2.44 7.65
CA VAL A 16 6.52 1.29 8.10
C VAL A 16 7.41 1.73 9.25
N THR A 17 7.30 1.02 10.37
CA THR A 17 8.15 1.22 11.54
C THR A 17 8.98 -0.04 11.76
N THR A 18 10.29 0.10 11.61
CA THR A 18 11.29 -0.89 11.99
C THR A 18 11.85 -0.55 13.37
N VAL A 19 12.70 -1.42 13.93
CA VAL A 19 13.28 -1.22 15.27
C VAL A 19 14.09 0.08 15.37
N SER A 20 14.63 0.57 14.25
CA SER A 20 15.56 1.71 14.24
C SER A 20 15.13 2.85 13.32
N ASN A 21 14.06 2.69 12.53
CA ASN A 21 13.63 3.69 11.57
C ASN A 21 12.13 3.61 11.28
N SER A 22 11.48 4.76 11.08
CA SER A 22 10.15 4.86 10.51
C SER A 22 10.23 5.50 9.13
N SER A 23 9.37 5.06 8.21
CA SER A 23 9.26 5.64 6.88
C SER A 23 7.79 5.69 6.50
N LEU A 24 7.40 6.77 5.83
CA LEU A 24 6.03 6.96 5.38
C LEU A 24 6.00 7.22 3.87
N LEU A 25 4.92 6.78 3.23
CA LEU A 25 4.59 7.12 1.86
C LEU A 25 3.17 7.70 1.86
N GLN A 26 3.02 8.88 1.30
CA GLN A 26 1.71 9.48 1.02
C GLN A 26 1.30 9.11 -0.41
N VAL A 27 0.05 8.68 -0.54
CA VAL A 27 -0.60 8.29 -1.78
C VAL A 27 -1.80 9.20 -1.96
N ASN A 28 -1.73 10.07 -2.96
CA ASN A 28 -2.83 10.97 -3.29
C ASN A 28 -3.92 10.21 -4.07
N ASP A 29 -5.17 10.66 -3.94
CA ASP A 29 -6.34 10.03 -4.60
C ASP A 29 -6.46 8.52 -4.30
N ALA A 30 -6.22 8.17 -3.03
CA ALA A 30 -6.14 6.79 -2.56
C ALA A 30 -7.49 6.16 -2.22
N GLY A 31 -8.62 6.75 -2.68
CA GLY A 31 -9.96 6.24 -2.37
C GLY A 31 -10.19 4.79 -2.82
N HIS A 32 -9.47 4.34 -3.84
CA HIS A 32 -9.51 2.95 -4.34
C HIS A 32 -8.32 2.09 -3.88
N LEU A 33 -7.39 2.63 -3.08
CA LEU A 33 -6.15 1.93 -2.76
C LEU A 33 -6.39 0.65 -1.96
N ALA A 34 -7.41 0.65 -1.08
CA ALA A 34 -7.77 -0.54 -0.32
C ALA A 34 -8.24 -1.69 -1.22
N ASP A 35 -9.11 -1.39 -2.18
CA ASP A 35 -9.68 -2.38 -3.11
C ASP A 35 -8.61 -2.89 -4.08
N ASP A 36 -7.80 -1.97 -4.60
CA ASP A 36 -6.67 -2.27 -5.49
C ASP A 36 -5.64 -3.18 -4.79
N LEU A 37 -5.38 -2.99 -3.49
CA LEU A 37 -4.51 -3.87 -2.71
C LEU A 37 -5.14 -5.24 -2.42
N GLU A 38 -6.46 -5.27 -2.17
CA GLU A 38 -7.21 -6.50 -1.90
C GLU A 38 -7.30 -7.41 -3.13
N GLN A 39 -7.35 -6.84 -4.34
CA GLN A 39 -7.29 -7.59 -5.59
C GLN A 39 -6.07 -8.53 -5.62
N PHE A 40 -4.88 -8.04 -5.24
CA PHE A 40 -3.65 -8.85 -5.27
C PHE A 40 -3.61 -9.96 -4.22
N LEU A 41 -4.48 -9.92 -3.20
CA LEU A 41 -4.65 -11.05 -2.28
C LEU A 41 -5.46 -12.19 -2.92
N THR A 42 -6.34 -11.86 -3.87
CA THR A 42 -7.17 -12.82 -4.59
C THR A 42 -6.45 -13.35 -5.82
N ASP A 43 -5.75 -12.48 -6.53
CA ASP A 43 -4.94 -12.80 -7.71
C ASP A 43 -3.55 -12.15 -7.59
N PRO A 44 -2.57 -12.86 -7.01
CA PRO A 44 -1.20 -12.35 -6.84
C PRO A 44 -0.46 -12.07 -8.15
N ASP A 45 -0.90 -12.68 -9.26
CA ASP A 45 -0.31 -12.56 -10.59
C ASP A 45 -1.06 -11.54 -11.47
N ALA A 46 -2.04 -10.82 -10.90
CA ALA A 46 -2.77 -9.77 -11.61
C ALA A 46 -1.83 -8.69 -12.17
N ASP A 47 -2.25 -8.03 -13.24
CA ASP A 47 -1.47 -6.93 -13.82
C ASP A 47 -1.31 -5.75 -12.83
N ALA A 48 -0.22 -5.00 -13.02
CA ALA A 48 0.02 -3.79 -12.25
C ALA A 48 -1.09 -2.75 -12.48
N ILE A 49 -1.56 -2.13 -11.39
CA ILE A 49 -2.56 -1.07 -11.44
C ILE A 49 -1.85 0.28 -11.61
N ASP A 50 -2.31 1.08 -12.55
CA ASP A 50 -1.77 2.41 -12.87
C ASP A 50 -2.87 3.48 -12.74
N ARG A 51 -2.71 4.37 -11.76
CA ARG A 51 -3.59 5.49 -11.41
C ARG A 51 -2.71 6.71 -11.06
N HIS A 52 -3.22 7.62 -10.20
CA HIS A 52 -2.38 8.64 -9.53
C HIS A 52 -1.25 8.05 -8.66
N TYR A 53 -1.29 6.74 -8.43
CA TYR A 53 -0.25 5.90 -7.89
C TYR A 53 -0.19 4.60 -8.70
N ARG A 54 0.91 3.86 -8.55
CA ARG A 54 1.10 2.58 -9.23
C ARG A 54 1.26 1.46 -8.22
N VAL A 55 0.53 0.37 -8.41
CA VAL A 55 0.58 -0.82 -7.55
C VAL A 55 1.13 -1.97 -8.40
N VAL A 56 2.31 -2.47 -8.04
CA VAL A 56 3.03 -3.48 -8.82
C VAL A 56 3.25 -4.72 -7.96
N PRO A 57 2.71 -5.90 -8.33
CA PRO A 57 3.01 -7.14 -7.63
C PRO A 57 4.48 -7.52 -7.82
N ARG A 58 5.05 -8.15 -6.81
CA ARG A 58 6.44 -8.59 -6.72
C ARG A 58 6.47 -9.91 -5.96
N ASP A 59 7.57 -10.65 -6.09
CA ASP A 59 7.74 -11.96 -5.45
C ASP A 59 7.45 -11.95 -3.93
N PHE A 60 7.76 -10.85 -3.24
CA PHE A 60 7.64 -10.74 -1.78
C PHE A 60 6.45 -9.91 -1.29
N GLY A 61 5.64 -9.35 -2.19
CA GLY A 61 4.53 -8.48 -1.83
C GLY A 61 4.11 -7.57 -2.97
N VAL A 62 3.58 -6.41 -2.61
CA VAL A 62 3.15 -5.40 -3.56
C VAL A 62 3.95 -4.12 -3.34
N SER A 63 4.44 -3.52 -4.42
CA SER A 63 5.10 -2.22 -4.39
C SER A 63 4.10 -1.13 -4.76
N VAL A 64 3.76 -0.27 -3.80
CA VAL A 64 3.01 0.96 -4.05
C VAL A 64 4.00 2.06 -4.41
N GLN A 65 3.78 2.76 -5.51
CA GLN A 65 4.69 3.77 -6.05
C GLN A 65 3.91 5.06 -6.32
N THR A 66 4.52 6.18 -5.99
CA THR A 66 4.03 7.52 -6.28
C THR A 66 5.15 8.35 -6.89
N ASP A 67 4.83 9.53 -7.37
CA ASP A 67 5.80 10.55 -7.79
C ASP A 67 6.83 10.88 -6.70
N LYS A 68 6.43 10.79 -5.43
CA LYS A 68 7.26 11.12 -4.25
C LYS A 68 8.07 9.95 -3.71
N GLY A 69 7.81 8.71 -4.12
CA GLY A 69 8.57 7.57 -3.64
C GLY A 69 7.89 6.23 -3.84
N ARG A 70 8.40 5.20 -3.16
CA ARG A 70 7.84 3.86 -3.21
C ARG A 70 7.80 3.22 -1.82
N PHE A 71 6.81 2.37 -1.62
CA PHE A 71 6.57 1.63 -0.40
C PHE A 71 6.37 0.16 -0.75
N MET A 72 7.19 -0.70 -0.14
CA MET A 72 7.06 -2.14 -0.31
C MET A 72 6.16 -2.68 0.80
N LEU A 73 5.03 -3.27 0.41
CA LEU A 73 4.06 -3.88 1.30
C LEU A 73 4.17 -5.41 1.18
N PRO A 74 4.75 -6.10 2.19
CA PRO A 74 4.84 -7.56 2.15
C PRO A 74 3.46 -8.23 2.14
N TRP A 75 3.32 -9.36 1.45
CA TRP A 75 2.05 -10.12 1.35
C TRP A 75 1.32 -10.27 2.69
N ARG A 76 2.06 -10.66 3.74
CA ARG A 76 1.54 -10.87 5.10
C ARG A 76 0.92 -9.62 5.76
N HIS A 77 1.21 -8.44 5.25
CA HIS A 77 0.77 -7.15 5.79
C HIS A 77 -0.24 -6.42 4.89
N ILE A 78 -0.60 -7.00 3.74
CA ILE A 78 -1.56 -6.35 2.84
C ILE A 78 -2.92 -6.19 3.51
N MET A 79 -3.46 -7.25 4.13
CA MET A 79 -4.72 -7.15 4.87
C MET A 79 -4.65 -6.12 6.02
N THR A 80 -3.50 -5.99 6.69
CA THR A 80 -3.32 -4.96 7.73
C THR A 80 -3.44 -3.56 7.15
N ALA A 81 -2.83 -3.32 5.98
CA ALA A 81 -2.95 -2.04 5.30
C ALA A 81 -4.39 -1.81 4.79
N VAL A 82 -5.00 -2.79 4.14
CA VAL A 82 -6.39 -2.70 3.65
C VAL A 82 -7.36 -2.35 4.78
N ASN A 83 -7.25 -3.04 5.93
CA ASN A 83 -8.09 -2.76 7.09
C ASN A 83 -7.87 -1.34 7.64
N GLY A 84 -6.63 -0.85 7.66
CA GLY A 84 -6.32 0.51 8.09
C GLY A 84 -6.80 1.59 7.12
N LEU A 85 -6.83 1.30 5.82
CA LEU A 85 -7.37 2.20 4.80
C LEU A 85 -8.90 2.25 4.77
N ARG A 86 -9.58 1.25 5.33
CA ARG A 86 -11.05 1.16 5.41
C ARG A 86 -11.61 1.56 6.79
N ALA A 87 -10.74 1.88 7.74
CA ALA A 87 -11.11 2.27 9.11
C ALA A 87 -11.66 3.70 9.16
#